data_AF-A0A352VPK0-F1
#
_entry.id   AF-A0A352VPK0-F1
#
_cell.length_a   1.000
_cell.length_b   1.000
_cell.length_c   1.000
_cell.angle_alpha   90.00
_cell.angle_beta   90.00
_cell.angle_gamma   90.00
#
_symmetry.space_group_name_H-M   'P 1'
#
loop_
_entity.id
_entity.type
_entity.pdbx_description
1 polymer ?
#
loop_
_entity_poly.entity_id
_entity_poly.type
_entity_poly.pdbx_seq_one_letter_code
_entity_poly.pdbx_strand_id
1 'polypeptide(L)' 'MEHEAFAGKLPDRRDWSGWLDWRYPVDDYKMDPWGSRYPLRVWADSVAIISLGPDRTRSTEDDFSVVTPRPRRRR' A
#
# COMPACT_ATOMS: atom_id res chain seq x y z
N MET A 1 3.51 -23.01 3.45
CA MET A 1 3.45 -21.56 3.15
C MET A 1 2.21 -21.33 2.30
N GLU A 2 1.04 -21.28 2.93
CA GLU A 2 -0.27 -21.14 2.26
C GLU A 2 -0.91 -19.76 2.54
N HIS A 3 -0.09 -18.72 2.70
CA HIS A 3 -0.59 -17.38 3.02
C HIS A 3 -0.65 -16.43 1.79
N GLU A 4 -0.28 -16.92 0.60
CA GLU A 4 -0.30 -16.13 -0.64
C GLU A 4 -1.60 -16.29 -1.46
N ALA A 5 -2.66 -16.75 -0.82
CA ALA A 5 -3.99 -16.75 -1.42
C ALA A 5 -4.90 -15.74 -0.69
N PHE A 6 -4.49 -14.47 -0.61
CA PHE A 6 -5.48 -13.41 -0.41
C PHE A 6 -6.30 -13.28 -1.70
N ALA A 7 -7.37 -14.07 -1.71
CA ALA A 7 -8.31 -14.24 -2.78
C ALA A 7 -8.95 -12.91 -3.19
N GLY A 8 -8.56 -12.41 -4.36
CA GLY A 8 -9.42 -11.69 -5.30
C GLY A 8 -10.00 -10.32 -4.91
N LYS A 9 -9.93 -9.89 -3.65
CA LYS A 9 -10.47 -8.59 -3.22
C LYS A 9 -9.36 -7.72 -2.66
N LEU A 10 -9.09 -6.63 -3.37
CA LEU A 10 -8.13 -5.63 -2.93
C LEU A 10 -8.74 -4.82 -1.78
N PRO A 11 -7.98 -4.55 -0.72
CA PRO A 11 -8.46 -3.67 0.33
C PRO A 11 -8.80 -2.31 -0.26
N ASP A 12 -9.96 -1.75 0.15
CA ASP A 12 -10.23 -0.35 -0.09
C ASP A 12 -9.28 0.54 0.74
N ARG A 13 -9.27 1.86 0.51
CA ARG A 13 -8.35 2.77 1.24
C ARG A 13 -8.53 2.76 2.76
N ARG A 14 -9.76 2.60 3.28
CA ARG A 14 -10.06 2.51 4.71
C ARG A 14 -9.67 1.14 5.25
N ASP A 15 -9.95 0.08 4.49
CA ASP A 15 -9.57 -1.29 4.83
C ASP A 15 -8.04 -1.46 4.89
N TRP A 16 -7.30 -0.72 4.07
CA TRP A 16 -5.84 -0.79 4.03
C TRP A 16 -5.17 -0.48 5.37
N SER A 17 -5.60 0.57 6.07
CA SER A 17 -5.00 0.91 7.37
C SER A 17 -5.26 -0.19 8.38
N GLY A 18 -6.51 -0.67 8.49
CA GLY A 18 -6.85 -1.77 9.38
C GLY A 18 -6.11 -3.08 9.03
N TRP A 19 -5.95 -3.37 7.74
CA TRP A 19 -5.17 -4.51 7.27
C TRP A 19 -3.69 -4.40 7.67
N LEU A 20 -3.09 -3.23 7.53
CA LEU A 20 -1.71 -2.99 7.98
C LEU A 20 -1.56 -3.19 9.50
N ASP A 21 -2.53 -2.74 10.31
CA ASP A 21 -2.49 -2.93 11.76
C ASP A 21 -2.64 -4.40 12.16
N TRP A 22 -3.52 -5.14 11.47
CA TRP A 22 -3.70 -6.57 11.69
C TRP A 22 -2.47 -7.38 11.24
N ARG A 23 -1.87 -7.03 10.09
CA ARG A 23 -0.75 -7.77 9.50
C ARG A 23 0.58 -7.47 10.17
N TYR A 24 0.78 -6.21 10.55
CA TYR A 24 2.03 -5.69 11.11
C TYR A 24 1.76 -5.02 12.47
N PRO A 25 1.94 -5.75 13.58
CA PRO A 25 1.66 -5.22 14.92
C PRO A 25 2.66 -4.15 15.37
N VAL A 26 3.84 -4.08 14.74
CA VAL A 26 4.87 -3.08 15.03
C VAL A 26 4.75 -1.91 14.07
N ASP A 27 4.75 -0.69 14.59
CA ASP A 27 4.56 0.53 13.80
C ASP A 27 5.65 0.75 12.75
N ASP A 28 6.90 0.41 13.06
CA ASP A 28 8.04 0.55 12.14
C ASP A 28 7.85 -0.21 10.82
N TYR A 29 6.98 -1.22 10.77
CA TYR A 29 6.70 -1.98 9.54
C TYR A 29 5.59 -1.40 8.66
N LYS A 30 4.81 -0.44 9.18
CA LYS A 30 3.70 0.20 8.45
C LYS A 30 3.91 1.70 8.24
N MET A 31 5.03 2.23 8.70
CA MET A 31 5.48 3.61 8.52
C MET A 31 6.69 3.68 7.60
N ASP A 32 6.79 4.78 6.87
CA ASP A 32 8.03 5.17 6.19
C ASP A 32 9.07 5.71 7.19
N PRO A 33 10.35 5.85 6.78
CA PRO A 33 11.42 6.34 7.66
C PRO A 33 11.20 7.75 8.22
N TRP A 34 10.28 8.51 7.65
CA TRP A 34 9.94 9.85 8.09
C TRP A 34 8.71 9.88 8.99
N GLY A 35 8.12 8.73 9.30
CA GLY A 35 7.01 8.59 10.24
C GLY A 35 5.62 8.74 9.60
N SER A 36 5.53 8.69 8.27
CA SER A 36 4.24 8.67 7.58
C SER A 36 3.80 7.23 7.36
N ARG A 37 2.54 6.92 7.69
CA ARG A 37 1.98 5.61 7.38
C ARG A 37 1.89 5.43 5.87
N TYR A 38 2.30 4.28 5.34
CA TYR A 38 2.22 4.01 3.90
C TYR A 38 0.76 4.01 3.39
N PRO A 39 0.31 4.97 2.54
CA PRO A 39 -1.00 4.87 1.92
C PRO A 39 -1.02 3.91 0.72
N LEU A 40 -2.20 3.35 0.47
CA LEU A 40 -2.50 2.60 -0.75
C LEU A 40 -3.14 3.50 -1.82
N ARG A 41 -2.70 3.33 -3.06
CA ARG A 41 -3.36 3.83 -4.26
C ARG A 41 -3.74 2.66 -5.16
N VAL A 42 -4.97 2.68 -5.62
CA VAL A 42 -5.56 1.64 -6.44
C VAL A 42 -5.98 2.25 -7.77
N TRP A 43 -5.53 1.65 -8.87
CA TRP A 43 -6.04 1.92 -10.21
C TRP A 43 -6.74 0.67 -10.77
N ALA A 44 -7.24 0.76 -12.00
CA ALA A 44 -7.91 -0.35 -12.67
C ALA A 44 -6.94 -1.52 -12.92
N ASP A 45 -5.68 -1.21 -13.25
CA ASP A 45 -4.68 -2.15 -13.75
C ASP A 45 -3.49 -2.33 -12.81
N SER A 46 -3.45 -1.63 -11.67
CA SER A 46 -2.28 -1.60 -10.80
C SER A 46 -2.64 -1.16 -9.39
N VAL A 47 -1.71 -1.39 -8.47
CA VAL A 47 -1.70 -0.81 -7.12
C VAL A 47 -0.35 -0.18 -6.84
N ALA A 48 -0.33 0.83 -5.99
CA ALA A 48 0.90 1.39 -5.44
C ALA A 48 0.81 1.56 -3.93
N ILE A 49 1.92 1.26 -3.27
CA ILE A 49 2.22 1.67 -1.91
C ILE A 49 3.15 2.87 -2.03
N ILE A 50 2.80 3.98 -1.37
CA ILE A 50 3.50 5.28 -1.51
C ILE A 50 4.18 5.61 -0.18
N SER A 51 5.39 6.15 -0.23
CA SER A 51 6.06 6.87 0.87
C SER A 51 5.85 8.37 0.66
N LEU A 52 5.52 9.12 1.71
CA LEU A 52 5.33 10.58 1.59
C LEU A 52 6.66 11.35 1.65
N GLY A 53 7.75 10.66 1.99
CA GLY A 53 9.06 11.27 2.05
C GLY A 53 9.23 12.21 3.26
N PRO A 54 10.41 12.87 3.34
CA PRO A 54 10.70 13.91 4.33
C PRO A 54 9.63 14.96 4.57
N ASP A 55 8.93 15.44 3.55
CA ASP A 55 7.97 16.54 3.67
C ASP A 55 6.61 16.11 4.23
N ARG A 56 6.37 14.78 4.27
CA ARG A 56 5.16 14.13 4.80
C ARG A 56 3.87 14.63 4.16
N THR A 57 3.96 15.24 3.00
CA THR A 57 2.88 15.95 2.33
C THR A 57 2.57 15.23 1.03
N ARG A 58 1.33 14.75 0.92
CA ARG A 58 0.91 13.99 -0.24
C ARG A 58 0.86 14.86 -1.50
N SER A 59 1.22 14.25 -2.63
CA SER A 59 1.18 14.82 -3.98
C SER A 59 2.24 15.89 -4.21
N THR A 60 3.41 15.71 -3.60
CA THR A 60 4.60 16.53 -3.84
C THR A 60 5.63 15.73 -4.64
N GLU A 61 6.74 16.37 -5.00
CA GLU A 61 7.87 15.71 -5.68
C GLU A 61 8.61 14.71 -4.78
N ASP A 62 8.35 14.76 -3.47
CA ASP A 62 8.97 13.92 -2.45
C ASP A 62 8.30 12.54 -2.34
N ASP A 63 7.06 12.43 -2.83
CA ASP A 63 6.32 11.17 -2.90
C ASP A 63 7.04 10.19 -3.84
N PHE A 64 7.36 9.00 -3.35
CA PHE A 64 7.82 7.88 -4.18
C PHE A 64 7.04 6.60 -3.87
N SER A 65 6.98 5.68 -4.85
CA SER A 65 6.09 4.53 -4.74
C SER A 65 6.62 3.27 -5.40
N VAL A 66 6.19 2.14 -4.86
CA VAL A 66 6.35 0.83 -5.50
C VAL A 66 5.03 0.46 -6.14
N VAL A 67 5.04 0.26 -7.46
CA VAL A 67 3.86 -0.08 -8.26
C VAL A 67 3.88 -1.56 -8.61
N THR A 68 2.77 -2.26 -8.32
CA THR A 68 2.56 -3.64 -8.75
C THR A 68 1.44 -3.69 -9.78
N PRO A 69 1.72 -4.11 -11.03
CA PRO A 69 0.69 -4.28 -12.04
C PRO A 69 -0.23 -5.45 -11.67
N ARG A 70 -1.49 -5.34 -12.04
CA ARG A 70 -2.47 -6.42 -11.93
C ARG A 70 -2.43 -7.24 -13.22
N PRO A 71 -2.36 -8.57 -13.12
CA PRO A 71 -2.50 -9.41 -14.30
C PRO A 71 -3.86 -9.13 -14.94
N ARG A 72 -3.86 -8.77 -16.22
CA ARG A 72 -5.11 -8.71 -16.99
C ARG A 72 -5.69 -10.12 -16.97
N ARG A 73 -6.88 -10.27 -16.40
CA ARG A 73 -7.63 -11.53 -16.46
C ARG A 73 -7.92 -11.78 -17.94
N ARG A 74 -7.11 -12.62 -18.60
CA ARG A 74 -7.40 -13.12 -19.95
C ARG A 74 -8.77 -13.81 -19.85
N ARG A 75 -9.73 -13.30 -20.62
CA ARG A 75 -11.05 -13.91 -20.78
C ARG A 75 -10.92 -15.25 -21.47
#